data_AF-A0A919JSZ8-F1
#
_entry.id   AF-A0A919JSZ8-F1
#
_cell.length_a   1.000
_cell.length_b   1.000
_cell.length_c   1.000
_cell.angle_alpha   90.00
_cell.angle_beta   90.00
_cell.angle_gamma   90.00
#
_symmetry.space_group_name_H-M   'P 1'
#
loop_
_entity.id
_entity.type
_entity.pdbx_description
1 polymer ?
#
loop_
_entity_poly.entity_id
_entity_poly.type
_entity_poly.pdbx_seq_one_letter_code
_entity_poly.pdbx_strand_id
1 'polypeptide(L)'
;MSTRITEAEDLGRSTIAGWYTRLAENPCPRRNHWQTKVIYYRAVAELLAAAPGRPLTWKCVVGAARPRGCRSTFYEVAGAHARHGMIGDLIADGSARSIEIAWRYHRTDPVEQLIDETKVWSFWPYRQSYATVAADPGNTSDAVPGELRDALLAWAGCNRSLAAANGYRPPACAVEDLAVLHRGRLAASRALSRLADVLRQVH
;
A
#
# COMPACT_ATOMS: atom_id res chain seq x y z
N MET A 1 2.81 30.93 -4.72
CA MET A 1 3.24 30.31 -3.44
C MET A 1 2.18 29.41 -2.78
N SER A 2 0.89 29.48 -3.15
CA SER A 2 -0.18 28.75 -2.44
C SER A 2 -0.38 27.27 -2.82
N THR A 3 0.05 26.82 -4.00
CA THR A 3 -0.25 25.47 -4.53
C THR A 3 0.63 24.36 -3.92
N ARG A 4 1.84 24.72 -3.45
CA ARG A 4 2.88 23.79 -2.97
C ARG A 4 2.50 23.06 -1.68
N ILE A 5 1.86 23.79 -0.77
CA ILE A 5 1.43 23.27 0.52
C ILE A 5 0.20 22.36 0.33
N THR A 6 -0.67 22.70 -0.61
CA THR A 6 -1.93 21.99 -0.83
C THR A 6 -1.72 20.55 -1.30
N GLU A 7 -0.82 20.27 -2.24
CA GLU A 7 -0.68 18.90 -2.79
C GLU A 7 0.00 17.94 -1.81
N ALA A 8 1.05 18.35 -1.10
CA ALA A 8 1.66 17.55 -0.04
C ALA A 8 0.70 17.35 1.15
N GLU A 9 -0.09 18.37 1.51
CA GLU A 9 -1.17 18.23 2.48
C GLU A 9 -2.29 17.29 2.00
N ASP A 10 -2.65 17.34 0.72
CA ASP A 10 -3.70 16.51 0.12
C ASP A 10 -3.28 15.04 0.07
N LEU A 11 -2.00 14.76 -0.23
CA LEU A 11 -1.42 13.42 -0.08
C LEU A 11 -1.41 13.00 1.39
N GLY A 12 -1.05 13.88 2.31
CA GLY A 12 -1.09 13.61 3.76
C GLY A 12 -2.50 13.30 4.29
N ARG A 13 -3.54 13.86 3.66
CA ARG A 13 -4.96 13.70 4.02
C ARG A 13 -5.66 12.56 3.28
N SER A 14 -4.94 11.80 2.44
CA SER A 14 -5.53 10.67 1.73
C SER A 14 -6.02 9.58 2.70
N THR A 15 -7.01 8.78 2.29
CA THR A 15 -7.64 7.80 3.17
C THR A 15 -6.64 6.74 3.62
N ILE A 16 -5.78 6.26 2.71
CA ILE A 16 -4.74 5.27 3.04
C ILE A 16 -3.65 5.91 3.90
N ALA A 17 -3.37 7.21 3.72
CA ALA A 17 -2.45 7.91 4.60
C ALA A 17 -3.00 8.02 6.02
N GLY A 18 -4.27 8.38 6.17
CA GLY A 18 -4.96 8.39 7.46
C GLY A 18 -4.96 7.02 8.13
N TRP A 19 -5.25 5.95 7.37
CA TRP A 19 -5.17 4.56 7.86
C TRP A 19 -3.77 4.22 8.40
N TYR A 20 -2.73 4.50 7.61
CA TYR A 20 -1.35 4.20 7.98
C TYR A 20 -0.94 4.98 9.23
N THR A 21 -1.09 6.31 9.21
CA THR A 21 -0.66 7.20 10.30
C THR A 21 -1.37 6.86 11.60
N ARG A 22 -2.70 6.65 11.58
CA ARG A 22 -3.49 6.29 12.77
C ARG A 22 -3.00 4.99 13.41
N LEU A 23 -2.56 4.02 12.61
CA LEU A 23 -2.03 2.76 13.12
C LEU A 23 -0.58 2.89 13.58
N ALA A 24 0.27 3.50 12.75
CA ALA A 24 1.70 3.62 12.98
C ALA A 24 2.04 4.52 14.17
N GLU A 25 1.27 5.59 14.39
CA GLU A 25 1.49 6.57 15.44
C GLU A 25 0.65 6.31 16.69
N ASN A 26 -0.05 5.17 16.78
CA ASN A 26 -0.86 4.85 17.95
C ASN A 26 0.04 4.66 19.20
N PRO A 27 -0.05 5.54 20.21
CA PRO A 27 0.87 5.53 21.35
C PRO A 27 0.53 4.44 22.36
N CYS A 28 -0.59 3.72 22.23
CA CYS A 28 -1.05 2.75 23.23
C CYS A 28 -0.28 1.41 23.16
N PRO A 29 0.61 1.10 24.11
CA PRO A 29 1.45 -0.11 24.03
C PRO A 29 0.67 -1.41 24.21
N ARG A 30 -0.46 -1.36 24.92
CA ARG A 30 -1.31 -2.54 25.24
C ARG A 30 -2.18 -2.98 24.06
N ARG A 31 -2.29 -2.18 23.01
CA ARG A 31 -3.13 -2.41 21.82
C ARG A 31 -2.36 -2.09 20.54
N ASN A 32 -1.08 -2.42 20.50
CA ASN A 32 -0.24 -2.11 19.35
C ASN A 32 -0.49 -3.10 18.18
N HIS A 33 -1.71 -3.03 17.63
CA HIS A 33 -2.14 -3.76 16.43
C HIS A 33 -1.19 -3.51 15.26
N TRP A 34 -0.55 -2.33 15.23
CA TRP A 34 0.44 -2.00 14.23
C TRP A 34 1.70 -2.86 14.33
N GLN A 35 2.29 -3.02 15.53
CA GLN A 35 3.43 -3.93 15.73
C GLN A 35 3.09 -5.35 15.29
N THR A 36 1.87 -5.82 15.59
CA THR A 36 1.40 -7.13 15.13
C THR A 36 1.32 -7.18 13.60
N LYS A 37 0.66 -6.21 12.95
CA LYS A 37 0.61 -6.09 11.48
C LYS A 37 2.01 -6.11 10.87
N VAL A 38 2.95 -5.32 11.41
CA VAL A 38 4.35 -5.25 10.94
C VAL A 38 5.06 -6.60 11.04
N ILE A 39 4.84 -7.40 12.09
CA ILE A 39 5.39 -8.76 12.18
C ILE A 39 4.93 -9.62 10.99
N TYR A 40 3.65 -9.57 10.66
CA TYR A 40 3.10 -10.34 9.53
C TYR A 40 3.52 -9.78 8.17
N TYR A 41 3.63 -8.45 8.03
CA TYR A 41 4.15 -7.82 6.81
C TYR A 41 5.61 -8.21 6.53
N ARG A 42 6.46 -8.19 7.57
CA ARG A 42 7.86 -8.65 7.47
C ARG A 42 7.94 -10.11 7.06
N ALA A 43 7.15 -10.97 7.71
CA ALA A 43 7.09 -12.39 7.36
C ALA A 43 6.71 -12.61 5.88
N VAL A 44 5.75 -11.87 5.35
CA VAL A 44 5.38 -11.93 3.92
C VAL A 44 6.53 -11.46 3.03
N ALA A 45 7.13 -10.31 3.32
CA ALA A 45 8.22 -9.76 2.52
C ALA A 45 9.42 -10.72 2.48
N GLU A 46 9.80 -11.28 3.62
CA GLU A 46 10.90 -12.26 3.75
C GLU A 46 10.60 -13.56 2.99
N LEU A 47 9.39 -14.10 3.12
CA LEU A 47 9.00 -15.34 2.42
C LEU A 47 8.99 -15.17 0.89
N LEU A 48 8.48 -14.03 0.40
CA LEU A 48 8.49 -13.72 -1.04
C LEU A 48 9.91 -13.50 -1.57
N ALA A 49 10.79 -12.89 -0.77
CA ALA A 49 12.20 -12.71 -1.14
C ALA A 49 12.96 -14.05 -1.15
N ALA A 50 12.71 -14.93 -0.17
CA ALA A 50 13.41 -16.21 -0.04
C ALA A 50 13.00 -17.25 -1.09
N ALA A 51 11.75 -17.23 -1.56
CA ALA A 51 11.25 -18.17 -2.57
C ALA A 51 10.36 -17.46 -3.61
N PRO A 52 10.94 -16.69 -4.54
CA PRO A 52 10.18 -16.00 -5.59
C PRO A 52 9.34 -16.99 -6.40
N GLY A 53 8.09 -16.62 -6.70
CA GLY A 53 7.16 -17.44 -7.50
C GLY A 53 6.50 -18.60 -6.75
N ARG A 54 6.92 -18.92 -5.51
CA ARG A 54 6.22 -19.92 -4.69
C ARG A 54 4.95 -19.31 -4.10
N PRO A 55 3.77 -19.94 -4.25
CA PRO A 55 2.55 -19.48 -3.60
C PRO A 55 2.71 -19.44 -2.08
N LEU A 56 2.36 -18.31 -1.48
CA LEU A 56 2.31 -18.18 -0.03
C LEU A 56 1.04 -18.85 0.50
N THR A 57 1.17 -19.48 1.67
CA THR A 57 0.02 -19.98 2.44
C THR A 57 0.01 -19.31 3.80
N TRP A 58 -1.17 -19.21 4.41
CA TRP A 58 -1.29 -18.70 5.77
C TRP A 58 -0.41 -19.48 6.77
N LYS A 59 -0.21 -20.79 6.57
CA LYS A 59 0.64 -21.63 7.41
C LYS A 59 2.10 -21.19 7.33
N CYS A 60 2.61 -20.92 6.13
CA CYS A 60 3.97 -20.43 5.93
C CYS A 60 4.16 -19.07 6.61
N VAL A 61 3.21 -18.15 6.43
CA VAL A 61 3.25 -16.82 7.05
C VAL A 61 3.25 -16.92 8.58
N VAL A 62 2.35 -17.70 9.17
CA VAL A 62 2.31 -17.94 10.63
C VAL A 62 3.60 -18.57 11.13
N GLY A 63 4.18 -19.52 10.39
CA GLY A 63 5.45 -20.14 10.76
C GLY A 63 6.66 -19.19 10.72
N ALA A 64 6.62 -18.20 9.82
CA ALA A 64 7.67 -17.19 9.67
C ALA A 64 7.52 -16.02 10.66
N ALA A 65 6.31 -15.71 11.13
CA ALA A 65 6.06 -14.61 12.06
C ALA A 65 6.77 -14.82 13.41
N ARG A 66 7.66 -13.88 13.77
CA ARG A 66 8.45 -13.89 15.03
C ARG A 66 8.02 -12.73 15.96
N PRO A 67 8.06 -12.92 17.30
CA PRO A 67 8.59 -14.09 18.03
C PRO A 67 7.65 -15.30 18.03
N ARG A 68 6.33 -15.09 17.85
CA ARG A 68 5.33 -16.17 17.80
C ARG A 68 4.16 -15.80 16.89
N GLY A 69 4.10 -16.39 15.71
CA GLY A 69 2.90 -16.38 14.88
C GLY A 69 1.83 -17.31 15.44
N CYS A 70 0.56 -16.97 15.22
CA CYS A 70 -0.54 -17.88 15.50
C CYS A 70 -1.67 -17.69 14.49
N ARG A 71 -2.48 -18.74 14.32
CA ARG A 71 -3.56 -18.74 13.33
C ARG A 71 -4.62 -17.67 13.64
N SER A 72 -5.07 -17.55 14.87
CA SER A 72 -6.12 -16.58 15.24
C SER A 72 -5.67 -15.15 14.95
N THR A 73 -4.46 -14.77 15.38
CA THR A 73 -3.92 -13.44 15.12
C THR A 73 -3.70 -13.18 13.63
N PHE A 74 -3.29 -14.17 12.83
CA PHE A 74 -3.23 -14.02 11.38
C PHE A 74 -4.59 -13.59 10.79
N TYR A 75 -5.69 -14.25 11.17
CA TYR A 75 -7.03 -13.90 10.69
C TYR A 75 -7.55 -12.59 11.30
N GLU A 76 -7.12 -12.20 12.51
CA GLU A 76 -7.39 -10.85 13.05
C GLU A 76 -6.66 -9.75 12.28
N VAL A 77 -5.52 -10.05 11.66
CA VAL A 77 -4.68 -9.09 10.92
C VAL A 77 -5.11 -8.96 9.46
N ALA A 78 -5.47 -10.07 8.80
CA ALA A 78 -5.68 -10.12 7.35
C ALA A 78 -6.94 -10.87 6.90
N GLY A 79 -7.74 -11.40 7.81
CA GLY A 79 -9.00 -12.08 7.46
C GLY A 79 -10.10 -11.12 6.99
N ALA A 80 -11.24 -11.68 6.58
CA ALA A 80 -12.41 -10.92 6.12
C ALA A 80 -12.94 -9.91 7.15
N HIS A 81 -12.70 -10.15 8.44
CA HIS A 81 -13.03 -9.25 9.55
C HIS A 81 -11.79 -8.70 10.25
N ALA A 82 -10.70 -8.52 9.50
CA ALA A 82 -9.45 -7.99 10.02
C ALA A 82 -9.69 -6.66 10.75
N ARG A 83 -9.10 -6.53 11.94
CA ARG A 83 -9.16 -5.28 12.70
C ARG A 83 -8.31 -4.24 12.01
N HIS A 84 -8.90 -3.07 11.77
CA HIS A 84 -8.24 -1.94 11.12
C HIS A 84 -7.66 -2.31 9.74
N GLY A 85 -8.40 -3.11 8.95
CA GLY A 85 -8.02 -3.39 7.57
C GLY A 85 -8.17 -2.15 6.69
N MET A 86 -7.22 -1.94 5.77
CA MET A 86 -7.19 -0.78 4.87
C MET A 86 -8.50 -0.63 4.07
N ILE A 87 -9.07 -1.76 3.62
CA ILE A 87 -10.32 -1.79 2.85
C ILE A 87 -11.50 -1.26 3.66
N GLY A 88 -11.54 -1.53 4.97
CA GLY A 88 -12.62 -1.03 5.84
C GLY A 88 -12.63 0.50 5.92
N ASP A 89 -11.45 1.11 6.01
CA ASP A 89 -11.28 2.57 6.02
C ASP A 89 -11.67 3.20 4.67
N LEU A 90 -11.28 2.58 3.55
CA LEU A 90 -11.67 3.03 2.21
C LEU A 90 -13.19 2.96 1.99
N ILE A 91 -13.85 1.92 2.50
CA ILE A 91 -15.31 1.80 2.45
C ILE A 91 -15.97 2.86 3.34
N ALA A 92 -15.44 3.09 4.54
CA ALA A 92 -15.99 4.05 5.50
C ALA A 92 -15.85 5.51 5.02
N ASP A 93 -14.79 5.84 4.27
CA ASP A 93 -14.61 7.14 3.62
C ASP A 93 -15.73 7.44 2.61
N GLY A 94 -16.22 6.43 1.90
CA GLY A 94 -17.42 6.52 1.06
C GLY A 94 -17.27 7.36 -0.21
N SER A 95 -16.13 8.03 -0.43
CA SER A 95 -15.91 8.77 -1.68
C SER A 95 -15.82 7.81 -2.87
N ALA A 96 -16.24 8.27 -4.06
CA ALA A 96 -16.22 7.44 -5.27
C ALA A 96 -14.82 6.86 -5.57
N ARG A 97 -13.76 7.64 -5.32
CA ARG A 97 -12.37 7.20 -5.43
C ARG A 97 -12.06 6.07 -4.45
N SER A 98 -12.37 6.26 -3.17
CA SER A 98 -12.07 5.27 -2.13
C SER A 98 -12.85 3.98 -2.33
N ILE A 99 -14.12 4.05 -2.76
CA ILE A 99 -14.91 2.87 -3.13
C ILE A 99 -14.32 2.14 -4.34
N GLU A 100 -13.89 2.87 -5.37
CA GLU A 100 -13.25 2.24 -6.53
C GLU A 100 -11.94 1.53 -6.14
N ILE A 101 -11.09 2.16 -5.31
CA ILE A 101 -9.88 1.53 -4.78
C ILE A 101 -10.25 0.30 -3.93
N ALA A 102 -11.23 0.42 -3.03
CA ALA A 102 -11.68 -0.68 -2.20
C ALA A 102 -12.12 -1.88 -3.04
N TRP A 103 -12.90 -1.67 -4.11
CA TRP A 103 -13.31 -2.75 -5.02
C TRP A 103 -12.12 -3.40 -5.75
N ARG A 104 -11.11 -2.61 -6.16
CA ARG A 104 -9.93 -3.15 -6.83
C ARG A 104 -9.04 -3.94 -5.89
N TYR A 105 -8.95 -3.55 -4.62
CA TYR A 105 -8.10 -4.18 -3.61
C TYR A 105 -8.83 -5.13 -2.66
N HIS A 106 -10.14 -5.32 -2.83
CA HIS A 106 -10.90 -6.31 -2.07
C HIS A 106 -10.42 -7.73 -2.44
N ARG A 107 -10.15 -8.54 -1.42
CA ARG A 107 -9.65 -9.91 -1.56
C ARG A 107 -10.49 -10.86 -0.72
N THR A 108 -10.76 -12.04 -1.27
CA THR A 108 -11.33 -13.15 -0.51
C THR A 108 -10.26 -13.98 0.20
N ASP A 109 -9.03 -13.99 -0.34
CA ASP A 109 -7.89 -14.67 0.28
C ASP A 109 -7.17 -13.74 1.27
N PRO A 110 -7.09 -14.11 2.56
CA PRO A 110 -6.36 -13.34 3.57
C PRO A 110 -4.87 -13.14 3.27
N VAL A 111 -4.22 -14.08 2.59
CA VAL A 111 -2.81 -13.95 2.22
C VAL A 111 -2.64 -12.87 1.16
N GLU A 112 -3.51 -12.84 0.14
CA GLU A 112 -3.48 -11.79 -0.87
C GLU A 112 -3.77 -10.41 -0.27
N GLN A 113 -4.72 -10.33 0.67
CA GLN A 113 -5.01 -9.09 1.41
C GLN A 113 -3.78 -8.62 2.19
N LEU A 114 -3.12 -9.53 2.90
CA LEU A 114 -1.91 -9.22 3.66
C LEU A 114 -0.78 -8.73 2.73
N ILE A 115 -0.62 -9.33 1.55
CA ILE A 115 0.36 -8.87 0.55
C ILE A 115 0.05 -7.43 0.10
N ASP A 116 -1.22 -7.12 -0.21
CA ASP A 116 -1.61 -5.78 -0.66
C ASP A 116 -1.36 -4.71 0.44
N GLU A 117 -1.62 -5.02 1.72
CA GLU A 117 -1.28 -4.12 2.84
C GLU A 117 0.26 -4.06 3.09
N THR A 118 0.98 -5.16 2.91
CA THR A 118 2.45 -5.22 3.02
C THR A 118 3.11 -4.31 1.99
N LYS A 119 2.56 -4.23 0.77
CA LYS A 119 3.03 -3.30 -0.27
C LYS A 119 2.91 -1.85 0.17
N VAL A 120 1.79 -1.47 0.78
CA VAL A 120 1.60 -0.11 1.32
C VAL A 120 2.61 0.16 2.43
N TRP A 121 2.80 -0.80 3.34
CA TRP A 121 3.77 -0.66 4.43
C TRP A 121 5.21 -0.48 3.93
N SER A 122 5.68 -1.34 3.02
CA SER A 122 7.06 -1.28 2.54
C SER A 122 7.32 -0.13 1.57
N PHE A 123 6.28 0.35 0.86
CA PHE A 123 6.37 1.53 0.01
C PHE A 123 6.36 2.85 0.81
N TRP A 124 5.87 2.84 2.04
CA TRP A 124 5.66 4.07 2.83
C TRP A 124 6.89 5.00 2.93
N PRO A 125 8.12 4.51 3.18
CA PRO A 125 9.30 5.37 3.21
C PRO A 125 9.56 6.09 1.87
N TYR A 126 9.38 5.37 0.75
CA TYR A 126 9.51 5.95 -0.60
C TYR A 126 8.41 6.98 -0.87
N ARG A 127 7.20 6.71 -0.39
CA ARG A 127 6.09 7.66 -0.43
C ARG A 127 6.41 8.96 0.28
N GLN A 128 6.93 8.87 1.51
CA GLN A 128 7.34 10.04 2.28
C GLN A 128 8.43 10.84 1.55
N SER A 129 9.40 10.15 0.95
CA SER A 129 10.49 10.81 0.21
C SER A 129 10.03 11.57 -1.03
N TYR A 130 9.06 11.06 -1.81
CA TYR A 130 8.58 11.84 -2.97
C TYR A 130 7.52 12.85 -2.57
N ALA A 131 6.71 12.62 -1.54
CA ALA A 131 5.69 13.57 -1.09
C ALA A 131 6.31 14.90 -0.61
N THR A 132 7.55 14.89 -0.12
CA THR A 132 8.30 16.12 0.19
C THR A 132 8.82 16.84 -1.06
N VAL A 133 9.03 16.12 -2.17
CA VAL A 133 9.57 16.64 -3.45
C VAL A 133 8.46 17.09 -4.40
N ALA A 134 7.33 16.38 -4.45
CA ALA A 134 6.15 16.68 -5.26
C ALA A 134 5.44 18.00 -4.87
N ALA A 135 5.94 18.71 -3.85
CA ALA A 135 5.54 20.06 -3.52
C ALA A 135 5.99 21.12 -4.55
N ASP A 136 6.64 20.75 -5.67
CA ASP A 136 7.02 21.67 -6.74
C ASP A 136 6.18 21.46 -8.02
N PRO A 137 5.36 22.45 -8.43
CA PRO A 137 4.42 22.28 -9.53
C PRO A 137 5.12 22.42 -10.87
N GLY A 138 5.62 21.30 -11.40
CA GLY A 138 5.86 21.14 -12.83
C GLY A 138 4.58 20.65 -13.51
N ASN A 139 4.03 21.44 -14.44
CA ASN A 139 2.87 21.09 -15.27
C ASN A 139 3.17 19.84 -16.11
N THR A 140 3.03 18.64 -15.53
CA THR A 140 3.27 17.40 -16.25
C THR A 140 1.94 16.88 -16.77
N SER A 141 1.78 16.99 -18.09
CA SER A 141 0.82 16.23 -18.88
C SER A 141 1.10 14.71 -18.86
N ASP A 142 2.09 14.27 -18.08
CA ASP A 142 2.52 12.87 -18.01
C ASP A 142 1.46 11.99 -17.37
N ALA A 143 1.39 10.76 -17.85
CA ALA A 143 0.42 9.78 -17.39
C ALA A 143 0.66 9.34 -15.92
N VAL A 144 1.90 9.48 -15.44
CA VAL A 144 2.36 9.25 -14.06
C VAL A 144 3.47 10.28 -13.79
N PRO A 145 3.37 11.13 -12.74
CA PRO A 145 4.42 12.09 -12.39
C PRO A 145 5.77 11.40 -12.17
N GLY A 146 6.86 12.04 -12.62
CA GLY A 146 8.21 11.46 -12.60
C GLY A 146 8.65 11.02 -11.21
N GLU A 147 8.36 11.82 -10.19
CA GLU A 147 8.71 11.56 -8.80
C GLU A 147 8.00 10.33 -8.25
N LEU A 148 6.70 10.18 -8.55
CA LEU A 148 5.93 8.99 -8.17
C LEU A 148 6.44 7.75 -8.92
N ARG A 149 6.75 7.90 -10.21
CA ARG A 149 7.32 6.83 -11.02
C ARG A 149 8.65 6.37 -10.44
N ASP A 150 9.56 7.29 -10.17
CA ASP A 150 10.91 6.99 -9.66
C ASP A 150 10.85 6.36 -8.27
N ALA A 151 9.97 6.86 -7.38
CA ALA A 151 9.74 6.23 -6.08
C ALA A 151 9.20 4.80 -6.20
N LEU A 152 8.25 4.57 -7.10
CA LEU A 152 7.68 3.25 -7.34
C LEU A 152 8.74 2.29 -7.90
N LEU A 153 9.58 2.75 -8.83
CA LEU A 153 10.67 1.97 -9.41
C LEU A 153 11.78 1.66 -8.40
N ALA A 154 12.17 2.64 -7.57
CA ALA A 154 13.13 2.45 -6.50
C ALA A 154 12.64 1.41 -5.48
N TRP A 155 11.37 1.51 -5.05
CA TRP A 155 10.75 0.51 -4.19
C TRP A 155 10.73 -0.88 -4.82
N ALA A 156 10.28 -0.98 -6.07
CA ALA A 156 10.19 -2.24 -6.79
C ALA A 156 11.57 -2.88 -6.99
N GLY A 157 12.61 -2.08 -7.24
CA GLY A 157 13.99 -2.54 -7.34
C GLY A 157 14.49 -3.22 -6.07
N CYS A 158 14.14 -2.68 -4.89
CA CYS A 158 14.46 -3.26 -3.59
C CYS A 158 13.52 -4.39 -3.16
N ASN A 159 12.30 -4.45 -3.72
CA ASN A 159 11.23 -5.36 -3.27
C ASN A 159 10.65 -6.18 -4.43
N ARG A 160 11.49 -6.69 -5.35
CA ARG A 160 11.05 -7.29 -6.63
C ARG A 160 9.94 -8.34 -6.50
N SER A 161 10.16 -9.37 -5.67
CA SER A 161 9.15 -10.42 -5.45
C SER A 161 7.85 -9.90 -4.86
N LEU A 162 7.94 -8.91 -3.96
CA LEU A 162 6.75 -8.28 -3.39
C LEU A 162 6.03 -7.43 -4.44
N ALA A 163 6.76 -6.66 -5.26
CA ALA A 163 6.20 -5.88 -6.35
C ALA A 163 5.45 -6.76 -7.36
N ALA A 164 6.04 -7.89 -7.76
CA ALA A 164 5.45 -8.86 -8.68
C ALA A 164 4.24 -9.61 -8.11
N ALA A 165 4.19 -9.82 -6.79
CA ALA A 165 3.09 -10.53 -6.14
C ALA A 165 1.73 -9.91 -6.49
N ASN A 166 0.66 -10.71 -6.46
CA ASN A 166 -0.69 -10.26 -6.81
C ASN A 166 -0.80 -9.63 -8.22
N GLY A 167 0.04 -10.06 -9.17
CA GLY A 167 -0.03 -9.67 -10.58
C GLY A 167 0.47 -8.25 -10.88
N TYR A 168 1.58 -7.85 -10.25
CA TYR A 168 2.18 -6.51 -10.39
C TYR A 168 1.25 -5.37 -9.96
N ARG A 169 0.28 -5.65 -9.09
CA ARG A 169 -0.58 -4.61 -8.54
C ARG A 169 0.26 -3.63 -7.70
N PRO A 170 0.20 -2.32 -7.95
CA PRO A 170 0.97 -1.34 -7.17
C PRO A 170 0.50 -1.25 -5.71
N PRO A 171 1.27 -0.62 -4.81
CA PRO A 171 0.77 -0.21 -3.50
C PRO A 171 -0.50 0.65 -3.64
N ALA A 172 -1.53 0.36 -2.87
CA ALA A 172 -2.83 1.06 -2.98
C ALA A 172 -2.71 2.57 -2.73
N CYS A 173 -1.81 2.98 -1.82
CA CYS A 173 -1.51 4.40 -1.60
C CYS A 173 -1.01 5.08 -2.87
N ALA A 174 -0.12 4.47 -3.65
CA ALA A 174 0.36 5.05 -4.91
C ALA A 174 -0.76 5.27 -5.93
N VAL A 175 -1.78 4.39 -5.95
CA VAL A 175 -2.98 4.55 -6.79
C VAL A 175 -3.80 5.75 -6.32
N GLU A 176 -4.01 5.87 -5.01
CA GLU A 176 -4.71 7.00 -4.40
C GLU A 176 -3.97 8.32 -4.68
N ASP A 177 -2.65 8.32 -4.49
CA ASP A 177 -1.76 9.46 -4.68
C ASP A 177 -1.79 9.94 -6.13
N LEU A 178 -1.72 9.03 -7.11
CA LEU A 178 -1.84 9.39 -8.52
C LEU A 178 -3.21 10.02 -8.84
N ALA A 179 -4.30 9.50 -8.25
CA ALA A 179 -5.61 10.10 -8.41
C ALA A 179 -5.71 11.50 -7.75
N VAL A 180 -5.06 11.70 -6.60
CA VAL A 180 -4.94 13.02 -5.94
C VAL A 180 -4.15 14.01 -6.79
N LEU A 181 -3.00 13.60 -7.34
CA LEU A 181 -2.15 14.44 -8.19
C LEU A 181 -2.89 14.86 -9.48
N HIS A 182 -3.76 14.01 -10.01
CA HIS A 182 -4.67 14.37 -11.11
C HIS A 182 -5.96 15.09 -10.66
N ARG A 183 -6.03 15.56 -9.40
CA ARG A 183 -7.17 16.28 -8.81
C ARG A 183 -8.50 15.54 -8.97
N GLY A 184 -8.47 14.23 -8.82
CA GLY A 184 -9.63 13.34 -8.97
C GLY A 184 -10.09 13.13 -10.42
N ARG A 185 -9.42 13.72 -11.42
CA ARG A 185 -9.78 13.56 -12.85
C ARG A 185 -9.36 12.20 -13.42
N LEU A 186 -8.48 11.47 -12.73
CA LEU A 186 -8.07 10.14 -13.09
C LEU A 186 -8.78 9.10 -12.21
N ALA A 187 -9.57 8.23 -12.84
CA ALA A 187 -10.20 7.10 -12.18
C ALA A 187 -9.16 6.14 -11.59
N ALA A 188 -9.48 5.52 -10.45
CA ALA A 188 -8.54 4.65 -9.73
C ALA A 188 -8.17 3.41 -10.55
N SER A 189 -9.08 2.87 -11.36
CA SER A 189 -8.80 1.78 -12.30
C SER A 189 -7.74 2.13 -13.36
N ARG A 190 -7.79 3.37 -13.87
CA ARG A 190 -6.78 3.86 -14.82
C ARG A 190 -5.45 4.12 -14.14
N ALA A 191 -5.46 4.72 -12.95
CA ALA A 191 -4.27 4.90 -12.12
C ALA A 191 -3.57 3.57 -11.82
N LEU A 192 -4.34 2.57 -11.36
CA LEU A 192 -3.85 1.21 -11.10
C LEU A 192 -3.21 0.61 -12.35
N SER A 193 -3.88 0.69 -13.51
CA SER A 193 -3.38 0.09 -14.75
C SER A 193 -2.04 0.72 -15.17
N ARG A 194 -1.94 2.06 -15.15
CA ARG A 194 -0.70 2.79 -15.48
C ARG A 194 0.45 2.42 -14.57
N LEU A 195 0.23 2.38 -13.27
CA LEU A 195 1.27 2.04 -12.29
C LEU A 195 1.66 0.56 -12.37
N ALA A 196 0.72 -0.34 -12.66
CA ALA A 196 1.01 -1.75 -12.90
C ALA A 196 1.88 -1.94 -14.16
N ASP A 197 1.62 -1.18 -15.22
CA ASP A 197 2.45 -1.23 -16.43
C ASP A 197 3.88 -0.75 -16.17
N VAL A 198 4.06 0.30 -15.36
CA VAL A 198 5.39 0.73 -14.89
C VAL A 198 6.11 -0.40 -14.16
N LEU A 199 5.44 -1.12 -13.26
CA LEU A 199 6.05 -2.23 -12.52
C LEU A 199 6.43 -3.42 -13.40
N ARG A 200 5.64 -3.72 -14.44
CA ARG A 200 5.91 -4.81 -15.39
C ARG A 200 7.09 -4.53 -16.30
N GLN A 201 7.36 -3.27 -16.63
CA GLN A 201 8.48 -2.91 -17.53
C GLN A 201 9.87 -3.19 -16.92
N VAL A 202 9.95 -3.41 -15.61
CA VAL A 202 11.22 -3.54 -14.87
C VAL A 202 11.41 -4.96 -14.30
N HIS A 203 10.53 -5.89 -14.64
CA HIS A 203 10.59 -7.31 -14.27
C HIS A 203 10.54 -8.20 -15.50
#